data_AF-A0A934I4J7-F1
#
_entry.id   AF-A0A934I4J7-F1
#
_cell.length_a   1.000
_cell.length_b   1.000
_cell.length_c   1.000
_cell.angle_alpha   90.00
_cell.angle_beta   90.00
_cell.angle_gamma   90.00
#
_symmetry.space_group_name_H-M   'P 1'
#
loop_
_entity.id
_entity.type
_entity.pdbx_description
1 polymer ?
#
loop_
_entity_poly.entity_id
_entity_poly.type
_entity_poly.pdbx_seq_one_letter_code
_entity_poly.pdbx_strand_id
1 'polypeptide(L)'
;MSKYNLIASDIQMPEVDLTNVKRITVKELKKLNPEAKSPLPLDRLDENLEVMYCESEDDMDGLTVSLCDNPPNNLDYHIKKKYVYWLPYRFTEKCSAQLLEYLKKNMLKDQKVEIWSIWIGNKNEIYRVRNIKEIKLSELTEDDLTEISSEKMCICVTG
;
A
#
# COMPACT_ATOMS: atom_id res chain seq x y z
N MET A 1 6.54 13.21 11.38
CA MET A 1 6.12 11.81 11.65
C MET A 1 5.55 11.25 10.36
N SER A 2 5.90 10.02 10.05
CA SER A 2 5.42 9.34 8.84
C SER A 2 4.64 8.09 9.24
N LYS A 3 3.50 7.87 8.58
CA LYS A 3 2.71 6.64 8.74
C LYS A 3 3.08 5.68 7.62
N TYR A 4 3.17 4.40 7.98
CA TYR A 4 3.42 3.31 7.05
C TYR A 4 2.42 2.19 7.27
N ASN A 5 1.88 1.68 6.16
CA ASN A 5 1.09 0.46 6.17
C ASN A 5 1.90 -0.66 5.52
N LEU A 6 1.87 -1.84 6.13
CA LEU A 6 2.69 -2.96 5.73
C LEU A 6 1.91 -4.26 5.81
N ILE A 7 2.28 -5.23 4.99
CA ILE A 7 1.89 -6.62 5.15
C ILE A 7 3.14 -7.46 5.37
N ALA A 8 3.10 -8.36 6.35
CA ALA A 8 4.24 -9.18 6.72
C ALA A 8 3.83 -10.66 6.73
N SER A 9 4.67 -11.52 6.16
CA SER A 9 4.40 -12.95 6.06
C SER A 9 5.68 -13.79 6.05
N ASP A 10 5.55 -15.05 6.46
CA ASP A 10 6.65 -16.03 6.40
C ASP A 10 6.82 -16.63 5.00
N ILE A 11 5.82 -16.45 4.13
CA ILE A 11 5.78 -16.97 2.77
C ILE A 11 5.75 -15.79 1.80
N GLN A 12 6.40 -15.94 0.65
CA GLN A 12 6.41 -14.91 -0.37
C GLN A 12 5.02 -14.75 -0.97
N MET A 13 4.59 -13.50 -1.16
CA MET A 13 3.31 -13.14 -1.74
C MET A 13 3.57 -12.35 -3.04
N PRO A 14 2.69 -12.47 -4.06
CA PRO A 14 2.90 -11.80 -5.33
C PRO A 14 2.72 -10.29 -5.23
N GLU A 15 3.65 -9.51 -5.78
CA GLU A 15 3.48 -8.07 -5.90
C GLU A 15 2.35 -7.73 -6.87
N VAL A 16 1.63 -6.63 -6.61
CA VAL A 16 0.54 -6.16 -7.45
C VAL A 16 0.49 -4.64 -7.47
N ASP A 17 0.16 -4.07 -8.62
CA ASP A 17 -0.20 -2.65 -8.75
C ASP A 17 -1.53 -2.56 -9.48
N LEU A 18 -2.58 -2.20 -8.74
CA LEU A 18 -3.93 -1.97 -9.24
C LEU A 18 -4.25 -0.47 -9.31
N THR A 19 -3.25 0.39 -9.16
CA THR A 19 -3.39 1.81 -9.49
C THR A 19 -3.33 1.88 -11.01
N ASN A 20 -4.35 2.42 -11.67
CA ASN A 20 -4.34 2.53 -13.14
C ASN A 20 -3.37 3.63 -13.63
N VAL A 21 -2.30 3.87 -12.87
CA VAL A 21 -1.27 4.86 -13.10
C VAL A 21 -0.33 4.35 -14.18
N LYS A 22 -0.24 5.12 -15.26
CA LYS A 22 0.63 4.84 -16.39
C LYS A 22 1.86 5.73 -16.28
N ARG A 23 3.04 5.18 -16.55
CA ARG A 23 4.25 5.98 -16.80
C ARG A 23 4.32 6.23 -18.30
N ILE A 24 4.22 7.49 -18.69
CA ILE A 24 4.26 7.92 -20.08
C ILE A 24 5.13 9.15 -20.21
N THR A 25 5.62 9.44 -21.41
CA THR A 25 6.39 10.67 -21.67
C THR A 25 5.48 11.89 -21.73
N VAL A 26 6.01 13.09 -21.48
CA VAL A 26 5.29 14.36 -21.68
C VAL A 26 4.72 14.46 -23.10
N LYS A 27 5.46 13.99 -24.10
CA LYS A 27 5.00 13.94 -25.50
C LYS A 27 3.77 13.06 -25.69
N GLU A 28 3.75 11.88 -25.09
CA GLU A 28 2.61 10.97 -25.15
C GLU A 28 1.41 11.53 -24.39
N LEU A 29 1.64 12.13 -23.21
CA LEU A 29 0.60 12.78 -22.43
C LEU A 29 -0.09 13.90 -23.24
N LYS A 30 0.69 14.78 -23.88
CA LYS A 30 0.12 15.85 -24.73
C LYS A 30 -0.69 15.34 -25.91
N LYS A 31 -0.38 14.15 -26.44
CA LYS A 31 -1.16 13.51 -27.51
C LYS A 31 -2.42 12.85 -26.98
N LEU A 32 -2.32 12.19 -25.82
CA LEU A 32 -3.42 11.46 -25.21
C LEU A 32 -4.47 12.39 -24.61
N ASN A 33 -4.01 13.43 -23.92
CA ASN A 33 -4.85 14.45 -23.30
C ASN A 33 -4.15 15.83 -23.35
N PRO A 34 -4.36 16.60 -24.43
CA PRO A 34 -3.78 17.94 -24.58
C PRO A 34 -4.17 18.92 -23.45
N GLU A 35 -5.32 18.72 -22.82
CA GLU A 35 -5.86 19.56 -21.74
C GLU A 35 -5.60 18.96 -20.34
N ALA A 36 -4.66 18.01 -20.24
CA ALA A 36 -4.31 17.39 -18.97
C ALA A 36 -3.97 18.44 -17.91
N LYS A 37 -4.77 18.48 -16.84
CA LYS A 37 -4.47 19.30 -15.68
C LYS A 37 -3.22 18.73 -15.01
N SER A 38 -2.21 19.57 -14.86
CA SER A 38 -0.97 19.21 -14.19
C SER A 38 -0.59 20.29 -13.19
N PRO A 39 -0.04 19.92 -12.01
CA PRO A 39 0.54 20.89 -11.07
C PRO A 39 1.78 21.58 -11.66
N LEU A 40 2.34 21.03 -12.74
CA LEU A 40 3.50 21.57 -13.45
C LEU A 40 3.11 22.07 -14.85
N PRO A 41 3.74 23.14 -15.35
CA PRO A 41 3.52 23.61 -16.71
C PRO A 41 4.13 22.62 -17.72
N LEU A 42 3.30 21.73 -18.29
CA LEU A 42 3.73 20.66 -19.21
C LEU A 42 4.47 21.19 -20.46
N ASP A 43 4.21 22.43 -20.88
CA ASP A 43 4.90 23.07 -22.02
C ASP A 43 6.34 23.48 -21.75
N ARG A 44 6.77 23.47 -20.49
CA ARG A 44 8.14 23.80 -20.10
C ARG A 44 8.97 22.56 -19.75
N LEU A 45 8.36 21.37 -19.78
CA LEU A 45 9.02 20.11 -19.49
C LEU A 45 9.62 19.52 -20.78
N ASP A 46 10.71 18.77 -20.63
CA ASP A 46 11.28 17.98 -21.73
C ASP A 46 10.24 16.98 -22.25
N GLU A 47 10.09 16.89 -23.57
CA GLU A 47 9.13 15.99 -24.22
C GLU A 47 9.35 14.51 -23.88
N ASN A 48 10.60 14.12 -23.59
CA ASN A 48 10.99 12.76 -23.25
C ASN A 48 10.96 12.49 -21.73
N LEU A 49 10.65 13.50 -20.91
CA LEU A 49 10.51 13.31 -19.47
C LEU A 49 9.35 12.34 -19.20
N GLU A 50 9.61 11.30 -18.43
CA GLU A 50 8.55 10.40 -17.93
C GLU A 50 7.75 11.07 -16.82
N VAL A 51 6.44 10.97 -16.93
CA VAL A 51 5.46 11.46 -15.97
C VAL A 51 4.47 10.35 -15.63
N MET A 52 3.91 10.42 -14.44
CA MET A 52 2.79 9.56 -14.04
C MET A 52 1.49 10.20 -14.52
N TYR A 53 0.66 9.40 -15.19
CA TYR A 53 -0.64 9.79 -15.69
C TYR A 53 -1.71 8.82 -15.20
N CYS A 54 -2.82 9.38 -14.75
CA CYS A 54 -4.05 8.66 -14.46
C CYS A 54 -5.22 9.39 -15.13
N GLU A 55 -6.25 8.64 -15.52
CA GLU A 55 -7.43 9.21 -16.19
C GLU A 55 -8.31 9.97 -15.20
N SER A 56 -8.38 9.47 -13.96
CA SER A 56 -9.06 10.09 -12.82
C SER A 56 -8.20 10.07 -11.56
N GLU A 57 -8.50 10.92 -10.57
CA GLU A 57 -7.84 10.83 -9.26
C GLU A 57 -8.15 9.50 -8.55
N ASP A 58 -9.37 8.96 -8.74
CA ASP A 58 -9.83 7.67 -8.19
C ASP A 58 -9.02 6.45 -8.71
N ASP A 59 -8.27 6.62 -9.81
CA ASP A 59 -7.37 5.61 -10.34
C ASP A 59 -6.09 5.44 -9.50
N MET A 60 -5.74 6.44 -8.68
CA MET A 60 -4.61 6.36 -7.75
C MET A 60 -4.94 5.58 -6.47
N ASP A 61 -6.23 5.35 -6.19
CA ASP A 61 -6.71 4.71 -4.97
C ASP A 61 -6.73 3.17 -5.04
N GLY A 62 -6.06 2.59 -6.05
CA GLY A 62 -5.91 1.15 -6.20
C GLY A 62 -4.92 0.54 -5.20
N LEU A 63 -5.08 -0.75 -4.92
CA LEU A 63 -4.15 -1.51 -4.11
C LEU A 63 -2.79 -1.61 -4.78
N THR A 64 -1.74 -1.30 -4.04
CA THR A 64 -0.37 -1.69 -4.36
C THR A 64 0.17 -2.61 -3.28
N VAL A 65 0.81 -3.71 -3.67
CA VAL A 65 1.59 -4.57 -2.78
C VAL A 65 2.96 -4.69 -3.42
N SER A 66 3.98 -4.11 -2.80
CA SER A 66 5.35 -4.14 -3.34
C SER A 66 6.34 -4.52 -2.26
N LEU A 67 7.38 -5.29 -2.61
CA LEU A 67 8.33 -5.77 -1.63
C LEU A 67 9.01 -4.60 -0.91
N CYS A 68 9.11 -4.68 0.42
CA CYS A 68 9.80 -3.70 1.24
C CYS A 68 11.29 -4.05 1.29
N ASP A 69 12.03 -3.59 0.29
CA ASP A 69 13.47 -3.77 0.13
C ASP A 69 14.30 -2.76 0.96
N ASN A 70 13.71 -1.63 1.30
CA ASN A 70 14.33 -0.56 2.11
C ASN A 70 13.42 -0.16 3.29
N PRO A 71 13.28 -1.02 4.30
CA PRO A 71 12.42 -0.75 5.45
C PRO A 71 12.93 0.44 6.26
N PRO A 72 12.05 1.18 6.94
CA PRO A 72 12.47 2.21 7.89
C PRO A 72 13.28 1.56 9.02
N ASN A 73 14.25 2.29 9.55
CA ASN A 73 15.06 1.81 10.69
C ASN A 73 14.18 1.32 11.85
N ASN A 74 14.59 0.23 12.50
CA ASN A 74 13.92 -0.44 13.62
C ASN A 74 12.66 -1.25 13.28
N LEU A 75 12.26 -1.36 12.00
CA LEU A 75 11.09 -2.17 11.64
C LEU A 75 11.23 -3.63 12.07
N ASP A 76 12.44 -4.15 11.96
CA ASP A 76 12.88 -5.48 12.37
C ASP A 76 12.70 -5.76 13.88
N TYR A 77 12.63 -4.72 14.72
CA TYR A 77 12.29 -4.90 16.14
C TYR A 77 10.84 -5.38 16.32
N HIS A 78 9.93 -4.92 15.47
CA HIS A 78 8.49 -5.17 15.58
C HIS A 78 8.01 -6.30 14.68
N ILE A 79 8.49 -6.33 13.44
CA ILE A 79 8.08 -7.30 12.43
C ILE A 79 9.16 -8.36 12.31
N LYS A 80 8.82 -9.59 12.69
CA LYS A 80 9.75 -10.74 12.69
C LYS A 80 9.56 -11.67 11.49
N LYS A 81 8.56 -11.40 10.66
CA LYS A 81 8.26 -12.15 9.45
C LYS A 81 9.34 -11.96 8.39
N LYS A 82 9.55 -13.00 7.58
CA LYS A 82 10.62 -13.03 6.57
C LYS A 82 10.39 -12.04 5.41
N TYR A 83 9.15 -11.92 4.94
CA TYR A 83 8.79 -11.06 3.82
C TYR A 83 7.89 -9.93 4.31
N VAL A 84 8.24 -8.70 3.95
CA VAL A 84 7.50 -7.50 4.29
C VAL A 84 7.21 -6.75 2.99
N TYR A 85 6.00 -6.24 2.84
CA TYR A 85 5.57 -5.50 1.66
C TYR A 85 4.94 -4.17 2.07
N TRP A 86 5.16 -3.15 1.26
CA TRP A 86 4.48 -1.87 1.33
C TRP A 86 3.03 -2.01 0.88
N LEU A 87 2.15 -1.35 1.62
CA LEU A 87 0.77 -1.12 1.24
C LEU A 87 0.54 0.39 1.02
N PRO A 88 -0.55 0.80 0.34
CA PRO A 88 -0.88 2.21 0.16
C PRO A 88 -0.99 2.94 1.49
N TYR A 89 -0.65 4.23 1.50
CA TYR A 89 -0.73 5.07 2.69
C TYR A 89 -2.14 5.15 3.30
N ARG A 90 -3.17 5.08 2.45
CA ARG A 90 -4.57 5.15 2.83
C ARG A 90 -5.31 3.93 2.29
N PHE A 91 -6.17 3.34 3.11
CA PHE A 91 -7.13 2.34 2.66
C PHE A 91 -8.46 3.05 2.39
N THR A 92 -8.70 3.35 1.11
CA THR A 92 -10.03 3.72 0.62
C THR A 92 -10.92 2.47 0.58
N GLU A 93 -12.24 2.64 0.43
CA GLU A 93 -13.16 1.50 0.28
C GLU A 93 -12.70 0.56 -0.85
N LYS A 94 -12.34 1.13 -2.01
CA LYS A 94 -11.77 0.40 -3.16
C LYS A 94 -10.51 -0.37 -2.79
N CYS A 95 -9.55 0.26 -2.13
CA CYS A 95 -8.31 -0.39 -1.72
C CYS A 95 -8.55 -1.50 -0.68
N SER A 96 -9.46 -1.29 0.28
CA SER A 96 -9.83 -2.26 1.31
C SER A 96 -10.46 -3.51 0.68
N ALA A 97 -11.42 -3.33 -0.24
CA ALA A 97 -12.03 -4.43 -0.98
C ALA A 97 -10.97 -5.23 -1.77
N GLN A 98 -10.11 -4.53 -2.52
CA GLN A 98 -9.05 -5.15 -3.30
C GLN A 98 -8.03 -5.90 -2.42
N LEU A 99 -7.67 -5.36 -1.25
CA LEU A 99 -6.77 -6.02 -0.31
C LEU A 99 -7.40 -7.29 0.26
N LEU A 100 -8.69 -7.27 0.59
CA LEU A 100 -9.41 -8.44 1.07
C LEU A 100 -9.45 -9.55 0.01
N GLU A 101 -9.75 -9.21 -1.24
CA GLU A 101 -9.70 -10.17 -2.36
C GLU A 101 -8.29 -10.71 -2.60
N TYR A 102 -7.29 -9.85 -2.55
CA TYR A 102 -5.89 -10.22 -2.67
C TYR A 102 -5.47 -11.24 -1.59
N LEU A 103 -5.85 -11.01 -0.34
CA LEU A 103 -5.56 -11.95 0.76
C LEU A 103 -6.28 -13.29 0.53
N LYS A 104 -7.57 -13.26 0.17
CA LYS A 104 -8.36 -14.48 -0.14
C LYS A 104 -7.75 -15.31 -1.26
N LYS A 105 -7.15 -14.67 -2.26
CA LYS A 105 -6.55 -15.34 -3.42
C LYS A 105 -5.15 -15.89 -3.14
N ASN A 106 -4.37 -15.18 -2.33
CA ASN A 106 -2.93 -15.43 -2.22
C ASN A 106 -2.49 -16.01 -0.87
N MET A 107 -3.33 -15.99 0.16
CA MET A 107 -3.05 -16.68 1.41
C MET A 107 -3.29 -18.19 1.26
N LEU A 108 -2.30 -18.97 1.69
CA LEU A 108 -2.43 -20.41 1.84
C LEU A 108 -3.21 -20.74 3.11
N LYS A 109 -3.80 -21.94 3.13
CA LYS A 109 -4.43 -22.48 4.33
C LYS A 109 -3.43 -22.51 5.49
N ASP A 110 -3.87 -22.11 6.69
CA ASP A 110 -3.07 -22.03 7.91
C ASP A 110 -1.92 -20.99 7.86
N GLN A 111 -1.78 -20.22 6.77
CA GLN A 111 -0.81 -19.13 6.68
C GLN A 111 -1.23 -18.00 7.64
N LYS A 112 -0.25 -17.42 8.32
CA LYS A 112 -0.43 -16.20 9.10
C LYS A 112 0.18 -15.01 8.38
N VAL A 113 -0.62 -13.97 8.24
CA VAL A 113 -0.22 -12.68 7.66
C VAL A 113 -0.49 -11.60 8.69
N GLU A 114 0.43 -10.67 8.84
CA GLU A 114 0.27 -9.52 9.73
C GLU A 114 0.10 -8.27 8.88
N ILE A 115 -1.00 -7.54 9.08
CA ILE A 115 -1.23 -6.23 8.47
C ILE A 115 -0.92 -5.19 9.54
N TRP A 116 -0.05 -4.25 9.23
CA TRP A 116 0.46 -3.26 10.18
C TRP A 116 0.12 -1.85 9.72
N SER A 117 -0.24 -0.99 10.68
CA SER A 117 -0.26 0.46 10.54
C SER A 117 0.59 1.08 11.64
N ILE A 118 1.75 1.61 11.27
CA ILE A 118 2.76 2.11 12.20
C ILE A 118 3.09 3.57 11.94
N TRP A 119 3.43 4.29 13.01
CA TRP A 119 3.92 5.66 12.93
C TRP A 119 5.37 5.73 13.38
N ILE A 120 6.19 6.40 12.59
CA ILE A 120 7.62 6.57 12.83
C ILE A 120 7.94 8.05 13.03
N GLY A 121 8.58 8.35 14.15
CA GLY A 121 8.97 9.69 14.58
C GLY A 121 10.33 10.16 14.04
N ASN A 122 10.70 11.40 14.38
CA ASN A 122 11.89 12.09 13.86
C ASN A 122 13.24 11.44 14.25
N LYS A 123 13.25 10.48 15.19
CA LYS A 123 14.43 9.69 15.59
C LYS A 123 14.33 8.22 15.16
N ASN A 124 13.47 7.91 14.19
CA ASN A 124 13.08 6.53 13.84
C ASN A 124 12.51 5.75 15.02
N GLU A 125 11.96 6.46 16.01
CA GLU A 125 11.20 5.84 17.09
C GLU A 125 9.86 5.36 16.54
N ILE A 126 9.69 4.04 16.50
CA ILE A 126 8.40 3.42 16.21
C ILE A 126 7.56 3.52 17.48
N TYR A 127 6.43 4.23 17.38
CA TYR A 127 5.51 4.32 18.50
C TYR A 127 4.85 2.95 18.70
N ARG A 128 4.93 2.39 19.92
CA ARG A 128 4.41 1.06 20.25
C ARG A 128 3.01 0.86 19.66
N VAL A 129 2.87 -0.17 18.83
CA VAL A 129 1.58 -0.73 18.45
C VAL A 129 0.97 -1.32 19.72
N ARG A 130 -0.23 -0.86 20.08
CA ARG A 130 -0.90 -1.26 21.34
C ARG A 130 -2.01 -2.27 21.11
N ASN A 131 -2.54 -2.33 19.89
CA ASN A 131 -3.68 -3.16 19.52
C ASN A 131 -3.22 -4.22 18.52
N ILE A 132 -3.15 -5.46 18.97
CA ILE A 132 -2.95 -6.64 18.12
C ILE A 132 -4.28 -7.40 18.13
N LYS A 133 -4.91 -7.51 16.96
CA LYS A 133 -6.16 -8.26 16.78
C LYS A 133 -5.86 -9.52 15.97
N GLU A 134 -6.33 -10.68 16.42
CA GLU A 134 -6.28 -11.90 15.62
C GLU A 134 -7.64 -12.13 14.96
N ILE A 135 -7.66 -12.33 13.64
CA ILE A 135 -8.88 -12.55 12.86
C ILE A 135 -8.64 -13.69 11.87
N LYS A 136 -9.65 -14.53 11.62
CA LYS A 136 -9.60 -15.46 10.48
C LYS A 136 -9.85 -14.72 9.18
N LEU A 137 -9.22 -15.15 8.09
CA LEU A 137 -9.44 -14.59 6.76
C LEU A 137 -10.91 -14.65 6.33
N SER A 138 -11.65 -15.67 6.78
CA SER A 138 -13.09 -15.79 6.56
C SER A 138 -13.94 -14.76 7.31
N GLU A 139 -13.40 -14.17 8.38
CA GLU A 139 -14.06 -13.21 9.26
C GLU A 139 -13.56 -11.77 9.02
N LEU A 140 -12.49 -11.60 8.24
CA LEU A 140 -11.92 -10.31 7.90
C LEU A 140 -12.85 -9.52 6.97
N THR A 141 -13.16 -8.29 7.34
CA THR A 141 -14.04 -7.37 6.60
C THR A 141 -13.29 -6.15 6.07
N GLU A 142 -13.92 -5.40 5.17
CA GLU A 142 -13.39 -4.12 4.68
C GLU A 142 -13.36 -3.05 5.78
N ASP A 143 -14.27 -3.13 6.76
CA ASP A 143 -14.30 -2.24 7.91
C ASP A 143 -13.08 -2.45 8.82
N ASP A 144 -12.68 -3.72 9.06
CA ASP A 144 -11.45 -4.04 9.81
C ASP A 144 -10.21 -3.41 9.13
N LEU A 145 -10.16 -3.48 7.80
CA LEU A 145 -9.08 -2.88 7.02
C LEU A 145 -9.15 -1.35 7.07
N THR A 146 -10.33 -0.76 7.01
CA THR A 146 -10.49 0.69 7.10
C THR A 146 -10.10 1.20 8.50
N GLU A 147 -10.40 0.45 9.56
CA GLU A 147 -10.02 0.75 10.96
C GLU A 147 -8.50 0.76 11.15
N ILE A 148 -7.76 -0.21 10.60
CA ILE A 148 -6.29 -0.19 10.70
C ILE A 148 -5.68 1.05 10.01
N SER A 149 -6.36 1.62 9.02
CA SER A 149 -5.93 2.85 8.34
C SER A 149 -6.11 4.13 9.18
N SER A 150 -6.87 4.10 10.28
CA SER A 150 -7.06 5.25 11.16
C SER A 150 -6.27 5.10 12.48
N GLU A 151 -5.96 3.87 12.91
CA GLU A 151 -5.30 3.60 14.19
C GLU A 151 -3.83 3.14 14.10
N LYS A 152 -3.14 3.09 15.26
CA LYS A 152 -1.82 2.45 15.43
C LYS A 152 -2.01 0.97 15.81
N MET A 153 -2.30 0.14 14.83
CA MET A 153 -2.79 -1.23 15.03
C MET A 153 -2.03 -2.26 14.17
N CYS A 154 -2.03 -3.51 14.64
CA CYS A 154 -1.69 -4.69 13.86
C CYS A 154 -2.89 -5.65 13.84
N ILE A 155 -3.20 -6.20 12.67
CA ILE A 155 -4.17 -7.29 12.50
C ILE A 155 -3.42 -8.52 12.02
N CYS A 156 -3.45 -9.59 12.82
CA CYS A 156 -2.93 -10.90 12.47
C CYS A 156 -4.05 -11.72 11.83
N VAL A 157 -3.97 -11.91 10.51
CA VAL A 157 -4.92 -12.67 9.71
C VAL A 157 -4.45 -14.13 9.61
N THR A 158 -5.36 -15.06 9.89
CA THR A 158 -5.11 -16.51 9.80
C THR A 158 -5.93 -17.11 8.65
N GLY A 159 -5.26 -17.80 7.71
CA GLY A 159 -5.87 -18.41 6.52
C GLY A 159 -6.62 -19.70 6.78
#